data_AF-A0A964HHV5-F1
#
_entry.id   AF-A0A964HHV5-F1
#
_cell.length_a   1.000
_cell.length_b   1.000
_cell.length_c   1.000
_cell.angle_alpha   90.00
_cell.angle_beta   90.00
_cell.angle_gamma   90.00
#
_symmetry.space_group_name_H-M   'P 1'
#
loop_
_entity.id
_entity.type
_entity.pdbx_description
1 polymer ?
#
loop_
_entity_poly.entity_id
_entity_poly.type
_entity_poly.pdbx_seq_one_letter_code
_entity_poly.pdbx_strand_id
1 'polypeptide(L)'
;MQFRKPAAAPPPIVPASAMAQDPTPFVEARYRQIFDLAMRDLPFINPALRVQANGFQQYRGDWLGALVTPWWAGLVLVCGGGELWQDIPSGERRLVAIPAGPLPFIADVNEGTPILPILQYSP
;
A
#
# COMPACT_ATOMS: atom_id res chain seq x y z
N MET A 1 15.34 -25.68 -24.69
CA MET A 1 15.32 -24.52 -23.77
C MET A 1 14.14 -24.71 -22.83
N GLN A 2 14.40 -25.06 -21.56
CA GLN A 2 13.36 -25.28 -20.57
C GLN A 2 13.18 -23.98 -19.77
N PHE A 3 12.09 -23.26 -20.02
CA PHE A 3 11.73 -22.08 -19.24
C PHE A 3 11.50 -22.52 -17.80
N ARG A 4 12.17 -21.88 -16.83
CA ARG A 4 11.89 -22.09 -15.42
C ARG A 4 10.44 -21.67 -15.18
N LYS A 5 9.57 -22.65 -14.91
CA LYS A 5 8.23 -22.41 -14.41
C LYS A 5 8.38 -21.65 -13.08
N PRO A 6 7.74 -20.49 -12.88
CA PRO A 6 7.75 -19.83 -11.58
C PRO A 6 7.29 -20.83 -10.51
N ALA A 7 7.99 -20.88 -9.38
CA ALA A 7 7.85 -21.94 -8.37
C ALA A 7 6.56 -21.87 -7.55
N ALA A 8 5.76 -20.81 -7.70
CA ALA A 8 4.50 -20.63 -6.99
C ALA A 8 3.42 -20.08 -7.93
N ALA A 9 2.17 -20.53 -7.73
CA ALA A 9 1.01 -19.84 -8.29
C ALA A 9 0.94 -18.42 -7.70
N PRO A 10 0.48 -17.41 -8.46
CA PRO A 10 0.27 -16.08 -7.91
C PRO A 10 -0.62 -16.17 -6.65
N PRO A 11 -0.36 -15.35 -5.61
CA PRO A 11 -1.25 -15.27 -4.47
C PRO A 11 -2.69 -15.03 -4.93
N PRO A 12 -3.69 -15.55 -4.19
CA PRO A 12 -5.08 -15.25 -4.52
C PRO A 12 -5.31 -13.74 -4.47
N ILE A 13 -6.13 -13.25 -5.39
CA ILE A 13 -6.59 -11.86 -5.36
C ILE A 13 -7.55 -11.71 -4.17
N VAL A 14 -7.29 -10.73 -3.31
CA VAL A 14 -8.17 -10.36 -2.20
C VAL A 14 -8.88 -9.06 -2.58
N PRO A 15 -10.19 -9.09 -2.85
CA PRO A 15 -10.92 -7.89 -3.25
C PRO A 15 -10.92 -6.82 -2.15
N ALA A 16 -10.60 -5.58 -2.52
CA ALA A 16 -10.73 -4.46 -1.60
C ALA A 16 -12.20 -4.02 -1.47
N SER A 17 -12.59 -3.65 -0.25
CA SER A 17 -13.85 -2.93 -0.03
C SER A 17 -13.60 -1.43 -0.14
N ALA A 18 -14.44 -0.73 -0.91
CA ALA A 18 -14.34 0.71 -1.08
C ALA A 18 -14.54 1.45 0.26
N MET A 19 -13.62 2.37 0.57
CA MET A 19 -13.71 3.20 1.76
C MET A 19 -14.50 4.47 1.48
N ALA A 20 -15.65 4.61 2.15
CA ALA A 20 -16.51 5.79 2.02
C ALA A 20 -15.96 7.04 2.74
N GLN A 21 -15.10 6.84 3.74
CA GLN A 21 -14.54 7.88 4.60
C GLN A 21 -13.02 7.96 4.42
N ASP A 22 -12.44 9.07 4.87
CA ASP A 22 -11.00 9.31 4.85
C ASP A 22 -10.24 8.10 5.45
N PRO A 23 -9.34 7.45 4.67
CA PRO A 23 -8.61 6.27 5.11
C PRO A 23 -7.43 6.58 6.04
N THR A 24 -7.07 7.86 6.22
CA THR A 24 -5.94 8.32 7.04
C THR A 24 -5.81 7.59 8.38
N PRO A 25 -6.83 7.57 9.27
CA PRO A 25 -6.70 6.93 10.58
C PRO A 25 -6.47 5.41 10.47
N PHE A 26 -7.04 4.75 9.45
CA PHE A 26 -6.90 3.31 9.26
C PHE A 26 -5.51 2.94 8.74
N VAL A 27 -5.01 3.68 7.74
CA VAL A 27 -3.65 3.50 7.20
C VAL A 27 -2.61 3.77 8.29
N GLU A 28 -2.77 4.85 9.05
CA GLU A 28 -1.83 5.18 10.13
C GLU A 28 -1.82 4.11 11.24
N ALA A 29 -3.00 3.67 11.69
CA ALA A 29 -3.11 2.63 12.71
C ALA A 29 -2.46 1.32 12.25
N ARG A 30 -2.63 0.95 10.97
CA ARG A 30 -2.04 -0.26 10.41
C ARG A 30 -0.51 -0.22 10.41
N TYR A 31 0.09 0.87 9.95
CA TYR A 31 1.54 0.97 9.91
C TYR A 31 2.16 1.16 11.30
N ARG A 32 1.43 1.75 12.25
CA ARG A 32 1.83 1.75 13.67
C ARG A 32 1.87 0.33 14.23
N GLN A 33 0.89 -0.50 13.90
CA GLN A 33 0.90 -1.91 14.29
C GLN A 33 2.11 -2.67 13.69
N ILE A 34 2.42 -2.45 12.40
CA ILE A 34 3.60 -3.04 11.76
C ILE A 34 4.90 -2.58 12.45
N PHE A 35 4.98 -1.30 12.80
CA PHE A 35 6.10 -0.78 13.55
C PHE A 35 6.29 -1.55 14.86
N ASP A 36 5.23 -1.66 15.64
CA ASP A 36 5.26 -2.28 16.97
C ASP A 36 5.55 -3.78 16.94
N LEU A 37 5.06 -4.50 15.92
CA LEU A 37 5.16 -5.96 15.85
C LEU A 37 6.43 -6.48 15.16
N ALA A 38 6.97 -5.73 14.19
CA ALA A 38 7.98 -6.28 13.29
C ALA A 38 9.17 -5.36 13.02
N MET A 39 9.00 -4.04 13.06
CA MET A 39 10.03 -3.10 12.58
C MET A 39 10.79 -2.38 13.70
N ARG A 40 10.19 -2.18 14.87
CA ARG A 40 10.69 -1.28 15.94
C ARG A 40 12.17 -1.48 16.30
N ASP A 41 12.61 -2.73 16.40
CA ASP A 41 13.93 -3.08 16.92
C ASP A 41 14.98 -3.28 15.81
N LEU A 42 14.66 -2.95 14.56
CA LEU A 42 15.59 -3.12 13.43
C LEU A 42 16.64 -1.98 13.40
N PRO A 43 17.90 -2.28 13.05
CA PRO A 43 19.01 -1.32 13.17
C PRO A 43 18.96 -0.15 12.19
N PHE A 44 18.12 -0.23 11.15
CA PHE A 44 17.96 0.81 10.13
C PHE A 44 16.79 1.76 10.39
N ILE A 45 16.06 1.59 11.50
CA ILE A 45 14.96 2.48 11.88
C ILE A 45 15.49 3.87 12.20
N ASN A 46 14.85 4.89 11.65
CA ASN A 46 15.10 6.29 12.00
C ASN A 46 14.20 6.71 13.19
N PRO A 47 14.75 6.85 14.41
CA PRO A 47 13.97 7.18 15.60
C PRO A 47 13.50 8.64 15.63
N ALA A 48 13.93 9.49 14.70
CA ALA A 48 13.41 10.85 14.57
C ALA A 48 12.04 10.89 13.87
N LEU A 49 11.67 9.82 13.17
CA LEU A 49 10.41 9.71 12.43
C LEU A 49 9.36 8.92 13.22
N ARG A 50 8.10 9.14 12.88
CA ARG A 50 6.94 8.41 13.39
C ARG A 50 6.09 8.01 12.21
N VAL A 51 5.26 6.98 12.39
CA VAL A 51 4.25 6.62 11.39
C VAL A 51 3.22 7.74 11.30
N GLN A 52 3.08 8.33 10.11
CA GLN A 52 2.13 9.39 9.81
C GLN A 52 1.53 9.18 8.43
N ALA A 53 0.21 9.01 8.38
CA ALA A 53 -0.54 9.03 7.13
C ALA A 53 -1.10 10.45 6.94
N ASN A 54 -0.92 11.05 5.76
CA ASN A 54 -1.40 12.40 5.52
C ASN A 54 -1.77 12.66 4.06
N GLY A 55 -2.56 13.72 3.85
CA GLY A 55 -2.88 14.22 2.51
C GLY A 55 -3.75 13.28 1.68
N PHE A 56 -4.54 12.39 2.30
CA PHE A 56 -5.47 11.54 1.56
C PHE A 56 -6.56 12.40 0.92
N GLN A 57 -6.59 12.35 -0.41
CA GLN A 57 -7.57 13.05 -1.23
C GLN A 57 -8.20 12.08 -2.22
N GLN A 58 -9.48 12.28 -2.51
CA GLN A 58 -10.13 11.57 -3.59
C GLN A 58 -9.59 12.05 -4.92
N TYR A 59 -8.99 11.15 -5.68
CA TYR A 59 -8.52 11.36 -7.03
C TYR A 59 -9.12 10.28 -7.93
N ARG A 60 -9.96 10.70 -8.88
CA ARG A 60 -10.72 9.79 -9.78
C ARG A 60 -11.49 8.69 -9.01
N GLY A 61 -12.06 9.07 -7.87
CA GLY A 61 -12.88 8.19 -7.03
C GLY A 61 -12.12 7.29 -6.07
N ASP A 62 -10.79 7.23 -6.14
CA ASP A 62 -9.96 6.47 -5.18
C ASP A 62 -9.15 7.41 -4.28
N TRP A 63 -8.70 6.92 -3.15
CA TRP A 63 -7.97 7.71 -2.17
C TRP A 63 -6.47 7.62 -2.43
N LEU A 64 -5.83 8.76 -2.70
CA LEU A 64 -4.38 8.86 -2.84
C LEU A 64 -3.83 9.75 -1.72
N GLY A 65 -2.81 9.26 -1.02
CA GLY A 65 -2.17 9.98 0.07
C GLY A 65 -0.68 9.64 0.21
N ALA A 66 -0.02 10.30 1.14
CA ALA A 66 1.37 10.02 1.50
C ALA A 66 1.44 9.32 2.85
N LEU A 67 2.44 8.45 2.99
CA LEU A 67 2.74 7.75 4.21
C LEU A 67 4.22 7.90 4.52
N VAL A 68 4.52 8.37 5.72
CA VAL A 68 5.87 8.44 6.26
C VAL A 68 5.97 7.47 7.42
N THR A 69 6.99 6.63 7.42
CA THR A 69 7.32 5.70 8.50
C THR A 69 8.79 5.87 8.89
N PRO A 70 9.20 5.30 10.04
CA PRO A 70 10.60 5.29 10.44
C PRO A 70 11.58 4.57 9.49
N TRP A 71 11.10 3.74 8.56
CA TRP A 71 11.94 2.97 7.64
C TRP A 71 11.71 3.31 6.17
N TRP A 72 10.62 4.01 5.86
CA TRP A 72 10.16 4.19 4.48
C TRP A 72 9.22 5.39 4.38
N ALA A 73 9.19 6.04 3.22
CA ALA A 73 8.16 7.02 2.89
C ALA A 73 7.74 6.86 1.43
N GLY A 74 6.46 7.08 1.16
CA GLY A 74 5.93 6.89 -0.19
C GLY A 74 4.47 7.27 -0.35
N LEU A 75 3.95 7.01 -1.54
CA LEU A 75 2.53 7.19 -1.84
C LEU A 75 1.75 5.92 -1.59
N VAL A 76 0.52 6.10 -1.13
CA VAL A 76 -0.43 5.03 -0.82
C VAL A 76 -1.73 5.31 -1.58
N LEU A 77 -2.17 4.34 -2.37
CA LEU A 77 -3.48 4.34 -3.01
C LEU A 77 -4.38 3.34 -2.25
N VAL A 78 -5.62 3.74 -1.98
CA VAL A 78 -6.65 2.95 -1.27
C VAL A 78 -7.94 2.98 -2.08
N CYS A 79 -8.63 1.84 -2.16
CA CYS A 79 -9.90 1.70 -2.87
C CYS A 79 -10.96 2.67 -2.32
N GLY A 80 -11.40 3.62 -3.13
CA GLY A 80 -12.56 4.48 -2.88
C GLY A 80 -13.77 4.13 -3.74
N GLY A 81 -13.63 3.12 -4.62
CA GLY A 81 -14.65 2.76 -5.63
C GLY A 81 -14.48 3.53 -6.93
N GLY A 82 -13.27 4.05 -7.20
CA GLY A 82 -12.93 4.83 -8.37
C GLY A 82 -12.34 4.03 -9.53
N GLU A 83 -11.57 4.73 -10.35
CA GLU A 83 -11.02 4.20 -11.61
C GLU A 83 -9.55 3.74 -11.50
N LEU A 84 -8.86 4.11 -10.43
CA LEU A 84 -7.42 3.88 -10.26
C LEU A 84 -7.15 2.53 -9.61
N TRP A 85 -7.97 2.16 -8.63
CA TRP A 85 -7.86 0.91 -7.90
C TRP A 85 -8.15 -0.29 -8.79
N GLN A 86 -7.41 -1.37 -8.57
CA GLN A 86 -7.71 -2.69 -9.10
C GLN A 86 -7.18 -3.75 -8.15
N ASP A 87 -7.99 -4.77 -7.95
CA ASP A 87 -7.55 -5.94 -7.20
C ASP A 87 -6.54 -6.73 -8.04
N ILE A 88 -5.28 -6.70 -7.60
CA ILE A 88 -4.18 -7.46 -8.18
C ILE A 88 -3.53 -8.33 -7.07
N PRO A 89 -2.85 -9.43 -7.43
CA PRO A 89 -2.18 -10.28 -6.44
C PRO A 89 -1.14 -9.50 -5.61
N SER A 90 -0.99 -9.87 -4.34
CA SER A 90 0.06 -9.29 -3.48
C SER A 90 1.45 -9.45 -4.12
N GLY A 91 2.24 -8.38 -4.07
CA GLY A 91 3.56 -8.29 -4.72
C GLY A 91 3.55 -7.92 -6.20
N GLU A 92 2.39 -7.90 -6.87
CA GLU A 92 2.30 -7.42 -8.25
C GLU A 92 2.35 -5.90 -8.35
N ARG A 93 2.84 -5.42 -9.50
CA ARG A 93 3.01 -3.99 -9.80
C ARG A 93 2.00 -3.53 -10.82
N ARG A 94 1.50 -2.30 -10.65
CA ARG A 94 0.67 -1.61 -11.62
C ARG A 94 1.10 -0.16 -11.78
N LEU A 95 1.08 0.33 -13.02
CA LEU A 95 1.20 1.76 -13.30
C LEU A 95 -0.13 2.46 -13.00
N VAL A 96 -0.08 3.45 -12.12
CA VAL A 96 -1.20 4.33 -11.82
C VAL A 96 -0.92 5.70 -12.44
N ALA A 97 -1.82 6.16 -13.30
CA ALA A 97 -1.71 7.46 -13.95
C ALA A 97 -2.12 8.57 -12.97
N ILE A 98 -1.13 9.30 -12.46
CA ILE A 98 -1.31 10.48 -11.61
C ILE A 98 -0.87 11.75 -12.36
N PRO A 99 -1.19 12.97 -11.89
CA PRO A 99 -0.87 14.22 -12.59
C PRO A 99 0.63 14.41 -12.88
N ALA A 100 1.50 13.87 -12.03
CA ALA A 100 2.95 13.92 -12.21
C ALA A 100 3.49 12.92 -13.25
N GLY A 101 2.64 12.07 -13.83
CA GLY A 101 3.00 10.97 -14.72
C GLY A 101 2.64 9.59 -14.14
N PRO A 102 2.75 8.51 -14.93
CA PRO A 102 2.46 7.16 -14.45
C PRO A 102 3.52 6.71 -13.42
N LEU A 103 3.08 6.26 -12.25
CA LEU A 103 3.96 5.70 -11.21
C LEU A 103 3.67 4.22 -10.93
N PRO A 104 4.70 3.39 -10.67
CA PRO A 104 4.52 1.97 -10.36
C PRO A 104 4.16 1.75 -8.90
N PHE A 105 2.94 1.35 -8.61
CA PHE A 105 2.53 0.90 -7.28
C PHE A 105 2.62 -0.62 -7.15
N ILE A 106 2.93 -1.11 -5.95
CA ILE A 106 2.99 -2.54 -5.61
C ILE A 106 1.83 -2.87 -4.67
N ALA A 107 1.08 -3.94 -4.97
CA ALA A 107 0.03 -4.40 -4.08
C ALA A 107 0.63 -5.04 -2.83
N ASP A 108 0.20 -4.56 -1.67
CA ASP A 108 0.48 -5.15 -0.38
C ASP A 108 -0.85 -5.63 0.22
N VAL A 109 -0.99 -6.95 0.23
CA VAL A 109 -2.05 -7.64 0.98
C VAL A 109 -1.33 -8.52 1.99
N ASN A 110 -1.44 -8.18 3.27
CA ASN A 110 -0.91 -9.01 4.34
C ASN A 110 -1.87 -10.16 4.66
N GLU A 111 -1.38 -11.40 4.60
CA GLU A 111 -2.12 -12.56 5.09
C GLU A 111 -2.33 -12.44 6.61
N GLY A 112 -3.57 -12.62 7.08
CA GLY A 112 -3.90 -12.64 8.51
C GLY A 112 -4.45 -11.34 9.09
N THR A 113 -4.64 -10.26 8.32
CA THR A 113 -5.38 -9.07 8.79
C THR A 113 -6.20 -8.49 7.63
N PRO A 114 -7.54 -8.60 7.64
CA PRO A 114 -8.40 -8.37 6.46
C PRO A 114 -8.67 -6.90 6.13
N ILE A 115 -7.81 -5.97 6.55
CA ILE A 115 -8.12 -4.54 6.52
C ILE A 115 -7.06 -3.79 5.73
N LEU A 116 -7.43 -3.52 4.49
CA LEU A 116 -6.83 -2.65 3.49
C LEU A 116 -5.73 -3.29 2.65
N PRO A 117 -6.11 -3.88 1.49
CA PRO A 117 -5.20 -3.91 0.35
C PRO A 117 -4.72 -2.49 0.09
N ILE A 118 -3.41 -2.31 -0.01
CA ILE A 118 -2.80 -1.01 -0.30
C ILE A 118 -1.87 -1.16 -1.49
N LEU A 119 -1.93 -0.18 -2.39
CA LEU A 119 -0.93 0.01 -3.42
C LEU A 119 0.11 0.99 -2.86
N GLN A 120 1.38 0.58 -2.76
CA GLN A 120 2.48 1.42 -2.25
C GLN A 120 3.53 1.72 -3.34
N TYR A 121 3.99 2.97 -3.42
CA TYR A 121 5.09 3.41 -4.28
C TYR A 121 6.30 3.82 -3.45
N SER A 122 7.46 3.19 -3.70
CA SER A 122 8.75 3.61 -3.17
C SER A 122 9.59 4.21 -4.31
N PRO A 123 10.04 5.47 -4.19
CA PRO A 123 10.99 6.05 -5.14
C PRO A 123 12.38 5.39 -5.09
#